data_AF-A0A1Y2HGE7-F1
#
_entry.id   AF-A0A1Y2HGE7-F1
#
_cell.length_a   1.000
_cell.length_b   1.000
_cell.length_c   1.000
_cell.angle_alpha   90.00
_cell.angle_beta   90.00
_cell.angle_gamma   90.00
#
_symmetry.space_group_name_H-M   'P 1'
#
loop_
_entity.id
_entity.type
_entity.pdbx_description
1 polymer ?
#
loop_
_entity_poly.entity_id
_entity_poly.type
_entity_poly.pdbx_seq_one_letter_code
_entity_poly.pdbx_strand_id
1 'polypeptide(L)'
;TPGLNNGAGFCNAVGLAGAIADGTQKRTSTCSATVQGAIPAFDRMVSTIIVTPEFGARIPRGQDVEVTVRTQNMDLGFFEDPNTRYYASPQTLNNQGVIEGHQHVTVQRLATRKRRPTRALRLWPSSRAWTRKTTTRAS
;
A
#
# COMPACT_ATOMS: atom_id res chain seq x y z
N THR A 1 11.82 25.09 19.04
CA THR A 1 12.51 24.85 17.75
C THR A 1 11.79 23.71 17.04
N PRO A 2 11.51 23.82 15.72
CA PRO A 2 10.60 22.93 15.01
C PRO A 2 11.26 21.57 14.84
N GLY A 3 10.79 20.54 15.54
CA GLY A 3 11.50 19.26 15.62
C GLY A 3 10.61 18.01 15.68
N LEU A 4 9.39 18.08 15.16
CA LEU A 4 8.47 16.93 15.09
C LEU A 4 8.79 16.05 13.89
N ASN A 5 10.00 15.49 13.84
CA ASN A 5 10.43 14.57 12.78
C ASN A 5 11.84 13.96 13.01
N ASN A 6 12.32 13.84 14.25
CA ASN A 6 13.42 12.90 14.51
C ASN A 6 12.82 11.50 14.68
N GLY A 7 13.00 10.61 13.70
CA GLY A 7 12.44 9.25 13.76
C GLY A 7 12.74 8.53 15.08
N ALA A 8 13.93 8.76 15.65
CA ALA A 8 14.33 8.22 16.95
C ALA A 8 13.47 8.73 18.13
N GLY A 9 13.15 10.03 18.19
CA GLY A 9 12.34 10.57 19.29
C GLY A 9 10.90 10.07 19.24
N PHE A 10 10.34 9.95 18.03
CA PHE A 10 9.02 9.34 17.84
C PHE A 10 9.01 7.86 18.27
N CYS A 11 9.98 7.06 17.82
CA CYS A 11 10.05 5.64 18.18
C CYS A 11 10.24 5.41 19.68
N ASN A 12 10.99 6.28 20.35
CA ASN A 12 11.12 6.26 21.81
C ASN A 12 9.79 6.58 22.49
N ALA A 13 9.09 7.63 22.05
CA ALA A 13 7.83 8.06 22.64
C ALA A 13 6.71 7.01 22.54
N VAL A 14 6.71 6.20 21.47
CA VAL A 14 5.73 5.11 21.28
C VAL A 14 6.18 3.76 21.86
N GLY A 15 7.30 3.72 22.60
CA GLY A 15 7.79 2.51 23.26
C GLY A 15 8.39 1.45 22.32
N LEU A 16 8.80 1.85 21.11
CA LEU A 16 9.38 0.97 20.08
C LEU A 16 10.86 1.26 19.79
N ALA A 17 11.55 1.90 20.73
CA ALA A 17 12.98 2.21 20.66
C ALA A 17 13.86 1.00 20.30
N GLY A 18 13.53 -0.18 20.82
CA GLY A 18 14.25 -1.44 20.57
C GLY A 18 13.80 -2.21 19.33
N ALA A 19 12.82 -1.69 18.57
CA ALA A 19 12.19 -2.37 17.45
C ALA A 19 12.18 -1.49 16.19
N ILE A 20 13.32 -0.86 15.88
CA ILE A 20 13.45 -0.02 14.68
C ILE A 20 13.40 -0.89 13.41
N ALA A 21 12.67 -0.41 12.40
CA ALA A 21 12.63 -1.01 11.08
C ALA A 21 14.00 -0.88 10.39
N ASP A 22 14.47 -1.97 9.80
CA ASP A 22 15.80 -2.09 9.16
C ASP A 22 15.68 -2.26 7.64
N GLY A 23 14.53 -1.89 7.07
CA GLY A 23 14.23 -2.14 5.66
C GLY A 23 13.81 -3.58 5.35
N THR A 24 13.79 -4.49 6.32
CA THR A 24 13.22 -5.83 6.12
C THR A 24 11.73 -5.86 6.48
N GLN A 25 10.94 -6.65 5.75
CA GLN A 25 9.54 -6.86 6.09
C GLN A 25 9.40 -7.80 7.29
N LYS A 26 9.33 -7.24 8.51
CA LYS A 26 9.07 -7.98 9.75
C LYS A 26 7.56 -8.22 9.95
N ARG A 27 7.20 -9.36 10.55
CA ARG A 27 5.81 -9.72 10.90
C ARG A 27 5.39 -9.23 12.29
N THR A 28 6.35 -8.74 13.07
CA THR A 28 6.16 -8.13 14.39
C THR A 28 6.04 -6.61 14.25
N SER A 29 5.56 -5.95 15.30
CA SER A 29 5.50 -4.49 15.34
C SER A 29 6.91 -3.89 15.34
N THR A 30 7.14 -2.95 14.44
CA THR A 30 8.38 -2.16 14.38
C THR A 30 8.06 -0.67 14.21
N CYS A 31 9.03 0.18 14.53
CA CYS A 31 8.93 1.61 14.31
C CYS A 31 9.76 2.05 13.10
N SER A 32 9.15 2.83 12.21
CA SER A 32 9.87 3.49 11.13
C SER A 32 10.47 4.81 11.63
N ALA A 33 11.77 4.96 11.45
CA ALA A 33 12.47 6.22 11.73
C ALA A 33 12.49 7.17 10.52
N THR A 34 11.96 6.71 9.37
CA THR A 34 11.91 7.50 8.14
C THR A 34 10.83 8.57 8.25
N VAL A 35 11.16 9.80 7.86
CA VAL A 35 10.14 10.86 7.72
C VAL A 35 9.13 10.49 6.65
N GLN A 36 7.89 11.00 6.75
CA GLN A 36 6.81 10.68 5.80
C GLN A 36 7.20 10.97 4.34
N GLY A 37 7.97 12.02 4.10
CA GLY A 37 8.38 12.48 2.78
C GLY A 37 7.56 13.67 2.29
N ALA A 38 7.56 13.88 0.98
CA ALA A 38 6.90 15.02 0.36
C ALA A 38 5.39 14.77 0.16
N ILE A 39 4.55 15.76 0.48
CA ILE A 39 3.10 15.70 0.34
C ILE A 39 2.71 16.45 -0.95
N PRO A 40 1.95 15.85 -1.87
CA PRO A 40 1.53 16.52 -3.10
C PRO A 40 0.54 17.66 -2.80
N ALA A 41 0.37 18.57 -3.76
CA ALA A 41 -0.67 19.59 -3.69
C ALA A 41 -2.08 18.96 -3.66
N PHE A 42 -3.07 19.70 -3.17
CA PHE A 42 -4.44 19.20 -3.00
C PHE A 42 -5.04 18.63 -4.30
N ASP A 43 -4.81 19.30 -5.44
CA ASP A 43 -5.24 18.88 -6.77
C ASP A 43 -4.42 17.69 -7.34
N ARG A 44 -3.30 17.36 -6.69
CA ARG A 44 -2.39 16.25 -7.05
C ARG A 44 -2.43 15.10 -6.05
N MET A 45 -3.41 15.09 -5.16
CA MET A 45 -3.69 13.94 -4.31
C MET A 45 -4.14 12.73 -5.15
N VAL A 46 -3.67 11.56 -4.75
CA VAL A 46 -3.96 10.28 -5.43
C VAL A 46 -5.42 9.93 -5.25
N SER A 47 -6.08 9.50 -6.32
CA SER A 47 -7.43 8.94 -6.27
C SER A 47 -7.51 7.64 -7.07
N THR A 48 -8.30 6.69 -6.56
CA THR A 48 -8.44 5.36 -7.18
C THR A 48 -9.89 4.89 -7.13
N ILE A 49 -10.35 4.26 -8.21
CA ILE A 49 -11.61 3.55 -8.29
C ILE A 49 -11.40 2.11 -8.76
N ILE A 50 -12.17 1.18 -8.19
CA ILE A 50 -12.27 -0.19 -8.71
C ILE A 50 -13.31 -0.15 -9.84
N VAL A 51 -12.88 -0.50 -11.05
CA VAL A 51 -13.74 -0.58 -12.24
C VAL A 51 -14.41 -1.94 -12.32
N THR A 52 -13.62 -3.00 -12.08
CA THR A 52 -14.10 -4.39 -12.09
C THR A 52 -13.54 -5.08 -10.85
N PRO A 53 -14.34 -5.89 -10.13
CA PRO A 53 -15.78 -6.07 -10.32
C PRO A 53 -16.58 -4.82 -9.94
N GLU A 54 -17.71 -4.62 -10.60
CA GLU A 54 -18.67 -3.57 -10.22
C GLU A 54 -19.18 -3.78 -8.79
N PHE A 55 -19.60 -2.69 -8.16
CA PHE A 55 -20.17 -2.76 -6.83
C PHE A 55 -21.39 -3.69 -6.79
N GLY A 56 -21.33 -4.71 -5.93
CA GLY A 56 -22.43 -5.68 -5.79
C GLY A 56 -22.43 -6.80 -6.83
N ALA A 57 -21.45 -6.86 -7.72
CA ALA A 57 -21.33 -7.94 -8.69
C ALA A 57 -21.27 -9.31 -8.00
N ARG A 58 -22.01 -10.27 -8.56
CA ARG A 58 -21.99 -11.67 -8.11
C ARG A 58 -21.03 -12.45 -8.99
N ILE A 59 -19.92 -12.90 -8.42
CA ILE A 59 -18.94 -13.70 -9.14
C ILE A 59 -19.15 -15.17 -8.79
N PRO A 60 -19.31 -16.05 -9.79
CA PRO A 60 -19.44 -17.49 -9.54
C PRO A 60 -18.21 -18.05 -8.84
N ARG A 61 -18.41 -19.05 -7.97
CA ARG A 61 -17.29 -19.76 -7.33
C ARG A 61 -16.47 -20.53 -8.37
N GLY A 62 -15.18 -20.68 -8.09
CA GLY A 62 -14.24 -21.37 -8.97
C GLY A 62 -13.83 -20.58 -10.21
N GLN A 63 -14.46 -19.43 -10.47
CA GLN A 63 -14.09 -18.52 -11.54
C GLN A 63 -13.01 -17.55 -11.11
N ASP A 64 -12.23 -17.15 -12.09
CA ASP A 64 -11.20 -16.14 -11.95
C ASP A 64 -11.87 -14.76 -11.81
N VAL A 65 -11.52 -14.03 -10.75
CA VAL A 65 -11.96 -12.66 -10.50
C VAL A 65 -10.93 -11.72 -11.09
N GLU A 66 -11.31 -10.99 -12.14
CA GLU A 66 -10.51 -9.89 -12.65
C GLU A 66 -10.76 -8.63 -11.80
N VAL A 67 -9.70 -8.12 -11.17
CA VAL A 67 -9.73 -6.80 -10.53
C VAL A 67 -9.04 -5.78 -11.41
N THR A 68 -9.80 -4.77 -11.82
CA THR A 68 -9.30 -3.62 -12.60
C THR A 68 -9.47 -2.36 -11.77
N VAL A 69 -8.38 -1.62 -11.60
CA VAL A 69 -8.38 -0.33 -10.90
C VAL A 69 -7.96 0.78 -11.85
N ARG A 70 -8.55 1.97 -11.67
CA ARG A 70 -8.11 3.20 -12.32
C ARG A 70 -7.61 4.14 -11.25
N THR A 71 -6.37 4.58 -11.40
CA THR A 71 -5.69 5.48 -10.46
C THR A 71 -5.29 6.76 -11.20
N GLN A 72 -5.48 7.90 -10.55
CA GLN A 72 -5.06 9.22 -11.03
C GLN A 72 -4.06 9.84 -10.04
N ASN A 73 -3.23 10.76 -10.54
CA ASN A 73 -2.24 11.51 -9.76
C ASN A 73 -1.22 10.63 -9.00
N MET A 74 -0.85 9.49 -9.59
CA MET A 74 0.22 8.64 -9.10
C MET A 74 1.08 8.20 -10.28
N ASP A 75 2.39 8.33 -10.13
CA ASP A 75 3.35 7.72 -11.04
C ASP A 75 3.62 6.29 -10.58
N LEU A 76 3.10 5.32 -11.32
CA LEU A 76 3.11 3.91 -10.95
C LEU A 76 4.35 3.20 -11.49
N GLY A 77 4.96 2.37 -10.66
CA GLY A 77 6.13 1.57 -11.04
C GLY A 77 7.34 1.78 -10.13
N PHE A 78 7.21 2.68 -9.16
CA PHE A 78 8.24 2.97 -8.17
C PHE A 78 8.02 2.08 -6.95
N PHE A 79 8.93 1.12 -6.78
CA PHE A 79 8.95 0.19 -5.67
C PHE A 79 10.39 -0.08 -5.28
N GLU A 80 10.69 0.13 -4.01
CA GLU A 80 11.99 -0.25 -3.41
C GLU A 80 12.05 -1.78 -3.22
N ASP A 81 13.26 -2.33 -3.09
CA ASP A 81 13.43 -3.75 -2.78
C ASP A 81 12.77 -4.08 -1.43
N PRO A 82 11.72 -4.89 -1.39
CA PRO A 82 10.97 -5.17 -0.15
C PRO A 82 11.75 -6.03 0.84
N ASN A 83 12.84 -6.67 0.41
CA ASN A 83 13.66 -7.49 1.30
C ASN A 83 14.64 -6.63 2.10
N THR A 84 15.09 -5.51 1.53
CA THR A 84 16.21 -4.72 2.05
C THR A 84 15.87 -3.26 2.31
N ARG A 85 14.81 -2.71 1.72
CA ARG A 85 14.44 -1.29 1.74
C ARG A 85 12.95 -1.02 1.99
N TYR A 86 12.27 -1.95 2.66
CA TYR A 86 10.87 -1.82 3.05
C TYR A 86 10.63 -0.60 3.96
N TYR A 87 9.97 0.43 3.41
CA TYR A 87 9.76 1.75 4.05
C TYR A 87 11.05 2.47 4.51
N ALA A 88 12.19 2.13 3.90
CA ALA A 88 13.46 2.78 4.20
C ALA A 88 13.58 4.19 3.57
N SER A 89 12.86 4.43 2.48
CA SER A 89 12.88 5.70 1.74
C SER A 89 11.62 6.52 2.03
N PRO A 90 11.73 7.84 2.23
CA PRO A 90 10.57 8.74 2.30
C PRO A 90 9.77 8.74 0.99
N GLN A 91 8.51 9.17 1.05
CA GLN A 91 7.71 9.42 -0.14
C GLN A 91 8.34 10.53 -1.00
N THR A 92 8.42 10.31 -2.30
CA THR A 92 8.91 11.26 -3.29
C THR A 92 7.81 11.70 -4.24
N LEU A 93 7.99 12.87 -4.85
CA LEU A 93 7.16 13.39 -5.93
C LEU A 93 7.99 13.47 -7.19
N ASN A 94 7.38 13.14 -8.33
CA ASN A 94 8.03 13.34 -9.62
C ASN A 94 8.03 14.83 -10.03
N ASN A 95 8.57 15.13 -11.21
CA ASN A 95 8.63 16.50 -11.76
C ASN A 95 7.25 17.17 -11.96
N GLN A 96 6.16 16.40 -11.95
CA GLN A 96 4.78 16.88 -12.08
C GLN A 96 4.09 17.08 -10.71
N GLY A 97 4.79 16.82 -9.61
CA GLY A 97 4.26 16.95 -8.25
C GLY A 97 3.30 15.83 -7.84
N VAL A 98 3.32 14.69 -8.52
CA VAL A 98 2.52 13.50 -8.15
C VAL A 98 3.38 12.46 -7.45
N ILE A 99 2.75 11.63 -6.62
CA ILE A 99 3.45 10.61 -5.81
C ILE A 99 4.03 9.52 -6.72
N GLU A 100 5.31 9.21 -6.52
CA GLU A 100 5.96 8.03 -7.09
C GLU A 100 5.68 6.82 -6.20
N GLY A 101 5.03 5.79 -6.75
CA GLY A 101 4.75 4.61 -5.95
C GLY A 101 4.18 3.42 -6.71
N HIS A 102 3.48 2.61 -5.94
CA HIS A 102 2.84 1.39 -6.39
C HIS A 102 1.59 1.12 -5.54
N GLN A 103 0.69 0.29 -6.05
CA GLN A 103 -0.56 -0.01 -5.40
C GLN A 103 -0.68 -1.51 -5.12
N HIS A 104 -1.23 -1.85 -3.96
CA HIS A 104 -1.60 -3.21 -3.60
C HIS A 104 -3.11 -3.35 -3.59
N VAL A 105 -3.60 -4.49 -4.07
CA VAL A 105 -4.98 -4.93 -3.87
C VAL A 105 -4.93 -6.14 -2.96
N THR A 106 -5.72 -6.12 -1.90
CA THR A 106 -5.87 -7.25 -0.98
C THR A 106 -7.33 -7.65 -0.97
N VAL A 107 -7.60 -8.92 -1.27
CA VAL A 107 -8.95 -9.48 -1.23
C VAL A 107 -9.11 -10.23 0.08
N GLN A 108 -10.27 -10.11 0.71
CA GLN A 108 -10.55 -10.85 1.93
C GLN A 108 -12.00 -11.36 1.96
N ARG A 109 -12.17 -12.62 2.37
CA ARG A 109 -13.48 -13.18 2.64
C ARG A 109 -14.07 -12.58 3.91
N LEU A 110 -15.29 -12.05 3.80
CA LEU A 110 -16.08 -11.60 4.93
C LEU A 110 -16.97 -12.75 5.42
N ALA A 111 -16.97 -13.00 6.73
CA ALA A 111 -17.87 -14.00 7.33
C ALA A 111 -19.33 -13.53 7.31
N THR A 112 -19.55 -12.22 7.48
CA THR A 112 -20.85 -11.55 7.32
C THR A 112 -20.61 -10.13 6.77
N ARG A 113 -21.62 -9.51 6.15
CA ARG A 113 -21.52 -8.13 5.62
C ARG A 113 -21.34 -7.06 6.70
N LYS A 114 -21.58 -7.39 7.98
CA LYS A 114 -21.52 -6.45 9.11
C LYS A 114 -20.25 -6.60 9.96
N ARG A 115 -19.43 -7.62 9.71
CA ARG A 115 -18.23 -7.87 10.51
C ARG A 115 -17.00 -7.33 9.81
N ARG A 116 -16.18 -6.58 10.55
CA ARG A 116 -14.87 -6.12 10.07
C ARG A 116 -14.04 -7.32 9.59
N PRO A 117 -13.34 -7.20 8.45
CA PRO A 117 -12.37 -8.19 8.04
C PRO A 117 -11.33 -8.48 9.14
N THR A 118 -11.13 -9.76 9.51
CA THR A 118 -10.17 -10.19 10.56
C THR A 118 -8.83 -10.74 10.06
N ARG A 119 -8.71 -11.11 8.77
CA ARG A 119 -7.46 -11.63 8.18
C ARG A 119 -7.40 -11.39 6.66
N ALA A 120 -6.54 -10.50 6.23
CA ALA A 120 -6.26 -10.23 4.82
C ALA A 120 -5.67 -11.46 4.10
N LEU A 121 -6.14 -11.77 2.89
CA LEU A 121 -5.41 -12.65 1.97
C LEU A 121 -4.40 -11.79 1.21
N ARG A 122 -3.11 -11.97 1.47
CA ARG A 122 -2.05 -11.18 0.81
C ARG A 122 -1.92 -11.64 -0.63
N LEU A 123 -2.22 -10.77 -1.59
CA LEU A 123 -1.88 -10.94 -3.01
C LEU A 123 -0.49 -10.35 -3.22
N TRP A 124 0.47 -11.15 -3.66
CA TRP A 124 1.83 -10.72 -3.97
C TRP A 124 1.86 -10.17 -5.40
N PRO A 125 2.37 -8.96 -5.69
CA PRO A 125 2.53 -8.57 -7.09
C PRO A 125 3.84 -9.16 -7.64
N SER A 126 3.72 -10.03 -8.64
CA SER A 126 4.83 -10.34 -9.55
C SER A 126 4.93 -9.26 -10.64
N SER A 127 6.13 -8.74 -10.86
CA SER A 127 6.58 -7.80 -11.91
C SER A 127 5.90 -7.99 -13.30
N ARG A 128 5.25 -7.00 -13.91
CA ARG A 128 5.78 -5.99 -14.86
C ARG A 128 4.64 -5.03 -15.30
N ALA A 129 4.99 -3.88 -15.86
CA ALA A 129 4.10 -2.80 -16.30
C ALA A 129 3.03 -3.22 -17.34
N TRP A 130 2.06 -2.31 -17.53
CA TRP A 130 0.90 -2.30 -18.45
C TRP A 130 -0.40 -2.88 -17.86
N THR A 131 -1.34 -1.99 -17.50
CA THR A 131 -2.75 -2.27 -17.14
C THR A 131 -2.96 -3.62 -16.42
N ARG A 132 -2.61 -3.69 -15.13
CA ARG A 132 -2.63 -4.98 -14.42
C ARG A 132 -4.04 -5.44 -14.10
N LYS A 133 -4.53 -6.39 -14.91
CA LYS A 133 -5.51 -7.39 -14.50
C LYS A 133 -4.91 -8.21 -13.38
N THR A 134 -5.49 -8.14 -12.18
CA THR A 134 -5.11 -9.06 -11.10
C THR A 134 -6.17 -10.14 -11.03
N THR A 135 -5.80 -11.37 -11.37
CA THR A 135 -6.69 -12.52 -11.36
C THR A 135 -6.59 -13.25 -10.03
N THR A 136 -7.69 -13.36 -9.28
CA THR A 136 -7.77 -14.19 -8.07
C THR A 136 -8.93 -15.16 -8.21
N ARG A 137 -8.73 -16.45 -7.95
CA ARG A 137 -9.83 -17.43 -8.07
C ARG A 137 -10.82 -17.30 -6.91
N ALA A 138 -12.10 -17.17 -7.21
CA ALA A 138 -13.18 -17.18 -6.24
C ALA A 138 -13.26 -18.57 -5.57
N SER A 139 -13.30 -18.62 -4.24
CA SER A 139 -13.45 -19.85 -3.44
C SER A 139 -14.85 -19.99 -2.85
#